data_AF-A0A7V7D4B6-F1
#
_entry.id   AF-A0A7V7D4B6-F1
#
_cell.length_a   1.000
_cell.length_b   1.000
_cell.length_c   1.000
_cell.angle_alpha   90.00
_cell.angle_beta   90.00
_cell.angle_gamma   90.00
#
_symmetry.space_group_name_H-M   'P 1'
#
loop_
_entity.id
_entity.type
_entity.pdbx_description
1 polymer ?
#
loop_
_entity_poly.entity_id
_entity_poly.type
_entity_poly.pdbx_seq_one_letter_code
_entity_poly.pdbx_strand_id
1 'polypeptide(L)'
;MSNKFKSRTSWRQKLENHPEGLPKVVNGPAKWEKRFGGRRVLVPTPLLVDGLIRKVRKGKLLTVRQIRERLAKDFKADSTCPLTTGIFIRISAEAAEEDLRAGKKRITPYWRVIKTDGSLNPKLPGGVKAQAGHLRAEGHKIAAAKGKKPPKVKDFEKALM
;
A
#
# COMPACT_ATOMS: atom_id res chain seq x y z
N MET A 1 1.66 32.77 7.90
CA MET A 1 0.85 31.57 7.60
C MET A 1 1.44 30.89 6.37
N SER A 2 2.08 29.73 6.53
CA SER A 2 2.89 29.12 5.48
C SER A 2 2.02 28.52 4.37
N ASN A 3 1.97 29.23 3.25
CA ASN A 3 1.35 28.78 2.00
C ASN A 3 2.20 27.64 1.41
N LYS A 4 2.08 26.44 1.99
CA LYS A 4 2.72 25.23 1.47
C LYS A 4 2.04 24.90 0.14
N PHE A 5 2.81 24.93 -0.94
CA PHE A 5 2.47 24.45 -2.28
C PHE A 5 1.49 23.26 -2.24
N LYS A 6 0.19 23.56 -2.27
CA LYS A 6 -0.84 22.54 -2.43
C LYS A 6 -0.82 22.20 -3.91
N SER A 7 -0.38 20.97 -4.21
CA SER A 7 -0.55 20.36 -5.52
C SER A 7 -1.99 20.64 -5.98
N ARG A 8 -2.15 21.24 -7.17
CA ARG A 8 -3.47 21.55 -7.75
C ARG A 8 -4.33 20.30 -7.96
N THR A 9 -3.71 19.12 -7.90
CA THR A 9 -4.32 17.81 -8.13
C THR A 9 -4.59 17.11 -6.80
N SER A 10 -5.85 16.71 -6.57
CA SER A 10 -6.26 15.95 -5.39
C SER A 10 -5.63 14.55 -5.37
N TRP A 11 -5.59 13.91 -4.21
CA TRP A 11 -5.14 12.51 -4.12
C TRP A 11 -6.09 11.57 -4.85
N ARG A 12 -7.39 11.84 -4.82
CA ARG A 12 -8.39 11.15 -5.64
C ARG A 12 -8.03 11.21 -7.12
N GLN A 13 -7.74 12.40 -7.65
CA GLN A 13 -7.32 12.55 -9.04
C GLN A 13 -6.02 11.81 -9.34
N LYS A 14 -5.05 11.77 -8.41
CA LYS A 14 -3.81 10.98 -8.57
C LYS A 14 -4.05 9.47 -8.55
N LEU A 15 -5.11 9.02 -7.89
CA LEU A 15 -5.52 7.62 -7.88
C LEU A 15 -6.14 7.23 -9.24
N GLU A 16 -7.04 8.08 -9.75
CA GLU A 16 -7.81 7.81 -10.97
C GLU A 16 -6.98 8.04 -12.23
N ASN A 17 -6.23 9.16 -12.27
CA ASN A 17 -5.40 9.55 -13.41
C ASN A 17 -4.00 8.96 -13.24
N HIS A 18 -3.70 7.96 -14.06
CA HIS A 18 -2.37 7.37 -14.16
C HIS A 18 -1.75 7.68 -15.51
N PRO A 19 -0.41 7.70 -15.63
CA PRO A 19 0.25 7.88 -16.92
C PRO A 19 -0.28 6.88 -17.95
N GLU A 20 -0.44 7.35 -19.19
CA GLU A 20 -0.84 6.51 -20.32
C GLU A 20 0.12 5.33 -20.51
N GLY A 21 -0.40 4.20 -20.99
CA GLY A 21 0.38 2.99 -21.25
C GLY A 21 0.65 2.13 -20.02
N LEU A 22 -0.04 2.35 -18.89
CA LEU A 22 -0.07 1.45 -17.74
C LEU A 22 -1.43 0.73 -17.64
N PRO A 23 -1.50 -0.48 -17.04
CA PRO A 23 -0.39 -1.28 -16.51
C PRO A 23 0.53 -1.84 -17.62
N LYS A 24 1.82 -1.98 -17.33
CA LYS A 24 2.81 -2.48 -18.32
C LYS A 24 3.83 -3.41 -17.69
N VAL A 25 4.10 -4.54 -18.34
CA VAL A 25 5.22 -5.41 -18.00
C VAL A 25 6.45 -4.94 -18.78
N VAL A 26 7.53 -4.68 -18.07
CA VAL A 26 8.82 -4.25 -18.65
C VAL A 26 9.90 -5.29 -18.36
N ASN A 27 10.77 -5.49 -19.34
CA ASN A 27 11.94 -6.37 -19.20
C ASN A 27 13.16 -5.53 -18.83
N GLY A 28 13.94 -6.00 -17.86
CA GLY A 28 15.16 -5.34 -17.43
C GLY A 28 16.39 -6.25 -17.39
N PRO A 29 17.57 -5.65 -17.12
CA PRO A 29 18.83 -6.38 -17.02
C PRO A 29 18.86 -7.30 -15.79
N ALA A 30 19.78 -8.28 -15.77
CA ALA A 30 19.91 -9.28 -14.69
C ALA A 30 20.01 -8.67 -13.27
N LYS A 31 20.59 -7.47 -13.11
CA LYS A 31 20.65 -6.75 -11.82
C LYS A 31 19.27 -6.45 -11.22
N TRP A 32 18.19 -6.49 -12.01
CA TRP A 32 16.81 -6.32 -11.53
C TRP A 32 16.32 -7.51 -10.72
N GLU A 33 16.84 -8.73 -10.92
CA GLU A 33 16.42 -9.89 -10.13
C GLU A 33 16.61 -9.65 -8.64
N LYS A 34 17.77 -9.12 -8.24
CA LYS A 34 18.05 -8.77 -6.84
C LYS A 34 17.22 -7.59 -6.33
N ARG A 35 16.96 -6.58 -7.17
CA ARG A 35 16.29 -5.33 -6.75
C ARG A 35 14.77 -5.44 -6.73
N PHE A 36 14.21 -6.15 -7.70
CA PHE A 36 12.79 -6.21 -7.97
C PHE A 36 12.22 -7.62 -7.80
N GLY A 37 13.05 -8.67 -7.68
CA GLY A 37 12.58 -10.05 -7.57
C GLY A 37 12.23 -10.67 -8.93
N GLY A 38 12.79 -10.15 -10.01
CA GLY A 38 12.59 -10.66 -11.37
C GLY A 38 13.07 -9.70 -12.46
N ARG A 39 13.12 -10.17 -13.71
CA ARG A 39 13.47 -9.35 -14.88
C ARG A 39 12.25 -8.80 -15.59
N ARG A 40 11.14 -9.55 -15.59
CA ARG A 40 9.83 -9.14 -16.10
C ARG A 40 9.07 -8.47 -14.96
N VAL A 41 9.10 -7.15 -14.91
CA VAL A 41 8.53 -6.37 -13.80
C VAL A 41 7.27 -5.66 -14.27
N LEU A 42 6.16 -5.88 -13.57
CA LEU A 42 4.94 -5.11 -13.75
C LEU A 42 5.10 -3.71 -13.13
N VAL A 43 4.83 -2.68 -13.92
CA VAL A 43 4.50 -1.35 -13.43
C VAL A 43 2.96 -1.27 -13.35
N PRO A 44 2.36 -1.32 -12.15
CA PRO A 44 0.92 -1.34 -12.00
C PRO A 44 0.33 0.06 -12.18
N THR A 45 -1.00 0.18 -12.09
CA THR A 45 -1.69 1.47 -11.90
C THR A 45 -2.04 1.66 -10.41
N PRO A 46 -2.30 2.89 -9.95
CA PRO A 46 -2.80 3.13 -8.60
C PRO A 46 -4.11 2.38 -8.30
N LEU A 47 -5.03 2.35 -9.27
CA LEU A 47 -6.32 1.64 -9.15
C LEU A 47 -6.19 0.13 -8.97
N LEU A 48 -5.20 -0.52 -9.61
CA LEU A 48 -4.95 -1.95 -9.39
C LEU A 48 -4.52 -2.24 -7.95
N VAL A 49 -3.68 -1.38 -7.39
CA VAL A 49 -3.25 -1.48 -5.99
C VAL A 49 -4.42 -1.20 -5.04
N ASP A 50 -5.15 -0.11 -5.23
CA ASP A 50 -6.33 0.26 -4.45
C ASP A 50 -7.40 -0.84 -4.47
N GLY A 51 -7.66 -1.41 -5.65
CA GLY A 51 -8.63 -2.49 -5.84
C GLY A 51 -8.29 -3.76 -5.07
N LEU A 52 -7.00 -4.08 -4.87
CA LEU A 52 -6.60 -5.18 -3.97
C LEU A 52 -6.80 -4.82 -2.50
N ILE A 53 -6.45 -3.60 -2.10
CA ILE A 53 -6.60 -3.14 -0.71
C ILE A 53 -8.08 -3.12 -0.31
N ARG A 54 -8.98 -2.70 -1.21
CA ARG A 54 -10.43 -2.70 -0.97
C ARG A 54 -11.02 -4.09 -0.71
N LYS A 55 -10.37 -5.16 -1.17
CA LYS A 55 -10.82 -6.55 -0.97
C LYS A 55 -10.46 -7.11 0.41
N VAL A 56 -9.58 -6.44 1.16
CA VAL A 56 -9.15 -6.91 2.49
C VAL A 56 -10.31 -6.77 3.45
N ARG A 57 -10.78 -7.87 4.04
CA ARG A 57 -11.88 -7.88 5.02
C ARG A 57 -11.42 -7.33 6.38
N LYS A 58 -12.38 -6.93 7.22
CA LYS A 58 -12.12 -6.50 8.61
C LYS A 58 -11.38 -7.60 9.38
N GLY A 59 -10.35 -7.23 10.14
CA GLY A 59 -9.51 -8.15 10.91
C GLY A 59 -8.54 -8.99 10.06
N LYS A 60 -8.49 -8.74 8.74
CA LYS A 60 -7.49 -9.33 7.84
C LYS A 60 -6.46 -8.31 7.42
N LEU A 61 -5.29 -8.81 7.06
CA LEU A 61 -4.13 -8.04 6.67
C LEU A 61 -3.69 -8.39 5.26
N LEU A 62 -3.03 -7.43 4.63
CA LEU A 62 -2.42 -7.59 3.33
C LEU A 62 -1.00 -7.06 3.40
N THR A 63 -0.03 -7.87 2.98
CA THR A 63 1.37 -7.44 2.94
C THR A 63 1.70 -6.77 1.60
N VAL A 64 2.67 -5.85 1.61
CA VAL A 64 3.23 -5.29 0.36
C VAL A 64 3.73 -6.41 -0.56
N ARG A 65 4.27 -7.50 -0.02
CA ARG A 65 4.68 -8.68 -0.79
C ARG A 65 3.49 -9.34 -1.49
N GLN A 66 2.40 -9.64 -0.79
CA GLN A 66 1.20 -10.24 -1.39
C GLN A 66 0.60 -9.37 -2.50
N ILE A 67 0.58 -8.04 -2.33
CA ILE A 67 0.15 -7.11 -3.40
C ILE A 67 1.00 -7.33 -4.65
N ARG A 68 2.33 -7.37 -4.47
CA ARG A 68 3.27 -7.49 -5.59
C ARG A 68 3.18 -8.84 -6.29
N GLU A 69 3.11 -9.92 -5.52
CA GLU A 69 2.99 -11.29 -6.04
C GLU A 69 1.66 -11.49 -6.76
N ARG A 70 0.56 -10.99 -6.19
CA ARG A 70 -0.76 -11.11 -6.80
C ARG A 70 -0.82 -10.38 -8.14
N LEU A 71 -0.41 -9.12 -8.17
CA LEU A 71 -0.41 -8.35 -9.43
C LEU A 71 0.58 -8.94 -10.45
N ALA A 72 1.74 -9.44 -10.03
CA ALA A 72 2.66 -10.09 -10.94
C ALA A 72 2.04 -11.33 -11.60
N LYS A 73 1.37 -12.18 -10.80
CA LYS A 73 0.64 -13.36 -11.27
C LYS A 73 -0.46 -12.98 -12.27
N ASP A 74 -1.29 -11.99 -11.92
CA ASP A 74 -2.42 -11.56 -12.75
C ASP A 74 -1.94 -11.04 -14.13
N PHE A 75 -0.72 -10.49 -14.23
CA PHE A 75 -0.12 -9.95 -15.47
C PHE A 75 1.00 -10.82 -16.07
N LYS A 76 1.19 -12.05 -15.60
CA LYS A 76 2.25 -12.97 -16.07
C LYS A 76 3.65 -12.34 -16.04
N ALA A 77 3.95 -11.59 -14.99
CA ALA A 77 5.25 -11.01 -14.71
C ALA A 77 5.96 -11.79 -13.58
N ASP A 78 7.28 -11.63 -13.46
CA ASP A 78 8.06 -12.25 -12.39
C ASP A 78 7.77 -11.54 -11.05
N SER A 79 7.59 -10.22 -11.11
CA SER A 79 7.29 -9.41 -9.94
C SER A 79 6.59 -8.10 -10.30
N THR A 80 6.09 -7.39 -9.28
CA THR A 80 5.59 -6.01 -9.42
C THR A 80 6.61 -5.02 -8.86
N CYS A 81 6.79 -3.89 -9.54
CA CYS A 81 7.74 -2.84 -9.19
C CYS A 81 7.50 -2.35 -7.75
N PRO A 82 8.46 -2.53 -6.83
CA PRO A 82 8.29 -2.18 -5.42
C PRO A 82 8.19 -0.67 -5.19
N LEU A 83 8.82 0.13 -6.05
CA LEU A 83 8.81 1.60 -5.94
C LEU A 83 7.42 2.15 -6.19
N THR A 84 6.84 1.85 -7.35
CA THR A 84 5.50 2.30 -7.71
C THR A 84 4.43 1.69 -6.82
N THR A 85 4.56 0.41 -6.45
CA THR A 85 3.66 -0.21 -5.46
C THR A 85 3.62 0.60 -4.15
N GLY A 86 4.78 0.98 -3.61
CA GLY A 86 4.85 1.79 -2.38
C GLY A 86 4.23 3.19 -2.55
N ILE A 87 4.46 3.85 -3.69
CA ILE A 87 3.86 5.14 -4.01
C ILE A 87 2.33 5.01 -4.12
N PHE A 88 1.83 3.98 -4.79
CA PHE A 88 0.41 3.79 -5.04
C PHE A 88 -0.36 3.34 -3.80
N ILE A 89 0.25 2.60 -2.88
CA ILE A 89 -0.31 2.36 -1.55
C ILE A 89 -0.53 3.70 -0.84
N ARG A 90 0.44 4.62 -0.89
CA ARG A 90 0.29 5.94 -0.28
C ARG A 90 -0.79 6.77 -0.97
N ILE A 91 -0.84 6.80 -2.30
CA ILE A 91 -1.90 7.50 -3.04
C ILE A 91 -3.28 6.96 -2.65
N SER A 92 -3.44 5.64 -2.58
CA SER A 92 -4.70 4.99 -2.16
C SER A 92 -5.10 5.41 -0.74
N ALA A 93 -4.12 5.47 0.17
CA ALA A 93 -4.35 5.88 1.55
C ALA A 93 -4.75 7.37 1.67
N GLU A 94 -4.03 8.26 0.99
CA GLU A 94 -4.33 9.70 1.03
C GLU A 94 -5.69 10.01 0.36
N ALA A 95 -6.05 9.29 -0.71
CA ALA A 95 -7.36 9.39 -1.34
C ALA A 95 -8.49 8.89 -0.42
N ALA A 96 -8.24 7.82 0.34
CA ALA A 96 -9.18 7.33 1.36
C ALA A 96 -9.39 8.36 2.49
N GLU A 97 -8.35 9.07 2.88
CA GLU A 97 -8.45 10.15 3.87
C GLU A 97 -9.18 11.40 3.32
N GLU A 98 -9.01 11.72 2.03
CA GLU A 98 -9.84 12.74 1.37
C GLU A 98 -11.31 12.37 1.36
N ASP A 99 -11.62 11.11 1.01
CA ASP A 99 -12.99 10.60 1.05
C ASP A 99 -13.61 10.67 2.44
N LEU A 100 -12.84 10.31 3.47
CA LEU A 100 -13.29 10.34 4.86
C LEU A 100 -13.63 11.77 5.28
N ARG A 101 -12.76 12.74 4.96
CA ARG A 101 -13.01 14.17 5.21
C ARG A 101 -14.21 14.70 4.43
N ALA A 102 -14.49 14.15 3.25
CA ALA A 102 -15.68 14.45 2.47
C ALA A 102 -16.95 13.71 2.95
N GLY A 103 -16.90 12.99 4.08
CA GLY A 103 -18.04 12.33 4.70
C GLY A 103 -18.37 10.95 4.13
N LYS A 104 -17.54 10.38 3.26
CA LYS A 104 -17.78 9.02 2.75
C LYS A 104 -17.53 7.99 3.85
N LYS A 105 -18.51 7.11 4.07
CA LYS A 105 -18.45 6.06 5.09
C LYS A 105 -17.61 4.84 4.67
N ARG A 106 -17.54 4.54 3.36
CA ARG A 106 -16.80 3.39 2.82
C ARG A 106 -15.58 3.86 2.04
N ILE A 107 -14.43 3.82 2.69
CA ILE A 107 -13.14 4.21 2.11
C ILE A 107 -12.22 2.99 1.92
N THR A 108 -11.12 3.15 1.20
CA THR A 108 -10.11 2.09 1.08
C THR A 108 -9.51 1.80 2.47
N PRO A 109 -9.53 0.54 2.96
CA PRO A 109 -9.05 0.19 4.29
C PRO A 109 -7.52 0.08 4.33
N TYR A 110 -6.84 1.18 4.01
CA TYR A 110 -5.40 1.22 3.78
C TYR A 110 -4.58 0.83 5.02
N TRP A 111 -5.12 1.00 6.23
CA TRP A 111 -4.47 0.62 7.48
C TRP A 111 -4.21 -0.88 7.59
N ARG A 112 -4.94 -1.72 6.84
CA ARG A 112 -4.74 -3.17 6.76
C ARG A 112 -3.50 -3.56 5.95
N VAL A 113 -2.87 -2.61 5.25
CA VAL A 113 -1.64 -2.85 4.50
C VAL A 113 -0.41 -2.68 5.39
N ILE A 114 0.29 -3.79 5.61
CA ILE A 114 1.51 -3.84 6.42
C ILE A 114 2.73 -4.18 5.56
N LYS A 115 3.93 -3.88 6.07
CA LYS A 115 5.17 -4.31 5.39
C LYS A 115 5.29 -5.84 5.43
N THR A 116 6.14 -6.36 4.56
CA THR A 116 6.41 -7.80 4.42
C THR A 116 6.80 -8.48 5.74
N ASP A 117 7.47 -7.75 6.63
CA ASP A 117 7.99 -8.25 7.91
C ASP A 117 7.02 -8.05 9.10
N GLY A 118 5.75 -7.74 8.81
CA GLY A 118 4.73 -7.47 9.84
C GLY A 118 4.73 -6.04 10.38
N SER A 119 5.68 -5.20 9.96
CA SER A 119 5.80 -3.84 10.50
C SER A 119 4.79 -2.86 9.92
N LEU A 120 4.41 -1.89 10.76
CA LEU A 120 3.57 -0.77 10.36
C LEU A 120 4.33 0.17 9.41
N ASN A 121 3.58 0.87 8.57
CA ASN A 121 4.14 1.75 7.55
C ASN A 121 4.11 3.22 8.01
N PRO A 122 5.27 3.83 8.34
CA PRO A 122 5.32 5.21 8.82
C PRO A 122 4.97 6.25 7.75
N LYS A 123 4.91 5.86 6.47
CA LYS A 123 4.58 6.75 5.35
C LYS A 123 3.08 6.85 5.06
N LEU A 124 2.25 6.11 5.80
CA LEU A 124 0.80 6.21 5.68
C LEU A 124 0.29 7.50 6.36
N PRO A 125 -0.88 8.02 5.97
CA PRO A 125 -1.53 9.13 6.64
C PRO A 125 -1.68 8.87 8.15
N GLY A 126 -1.31 9.87 8.96
CA GLY A 126 -1.28 9.75 10.43
C GLY A 126 -0.19 8.84 11.01
N GLY A 127 0.67 8.27 10.15
CA GLY A 127 1.81 7.45 10.53
C GLY A 127 1.45 6.16 11.28
N VAL A 128 2.44 5.59 11.98
CA VAL A 128 2.27 4.32 12.71
C VAL A 128 1.23 4.41 13.83
N LYS A 129 1.00 5.61 14.41
CA LYS A 129 0.04 5.81 15.49
C LYS A 129 -1.40 5.63 14.99
N ALA A 130 -1.76 6.31 13.89
CA ALA A 130 -3.08 6.17 13.28
C ALA A 130 -3.32 4.75 12.77
N GLN A 131 -2.34 4.17 12.05
CA GLN A 131 -2.44 2.80 11.58
C GLN A 131 -2.66 1.81 12.73
N ALA A 132 -1.89 1.92 13.82
CA ALA A 132 -2.04 1.07 14.99
C ALA A 132 -3.43 1.24 15.65
N GLY A 133 -3.96 2.46 15.69
CA GLY A 133 -5.31 2.73 16.21
C GLY A 133 -6.39 1.96 15.46
N HIS A 134 -6.40 2.06 14.12
CA HIS A 134 -7.35 1.30 13.29
C HIS A 134 -7.19 -0.21 13.44
N LEU A 135 -5.94 -0.70 13.44
CA LEU A 135 -5.68 -2.14 13.57
C LEU A 135 -6.13 -2.69 14.92
N ARG A 136 -5.92 -1.95 16.02
CA ARG A 136 -6.42 -2.33 17.35
C ARG A 136 -7.95 -2.35 17.40
N ALA A 137 -8.61 -1.39 16.76
CA ALA A 137 -10.07 -1.36 16.64
C ALA A 137 -10.64 -2.56 15.85
N GLU A 138 -9.81 -3.23 15.06
CA GLU A 138 -10.14 -4.48 14.36
C GLU A 138 -9.68 -5.75 15.11
N GLY A 139 -9.14 -5.62 16.32
CA GLY A 139 -8.73 -6.74 17.17
C GLY A 139 -7.26 -7.16 17.03
N HIS A 140 -6.45 -6.46 16.25
CA HIS A 140 -5.02 -6.79 16.12
C HIS A 140 -4.22 -6.35 17.34
N LYS A 141 -3.34 -7.24 17.80
CA LYS A 141 -2.34 -6.92 18.84
C LYS A 141 -1.11 -6.30 18.18
N ILE A 142 -0.72 -5.11 18.64
CA ILE A 142 0.47 -4.41 18.14
C ILE A 142 1.62 -4.59 19.13
N ALA A 143 2.68 -5.26 18.71
CA ALA A 143 3.92 -5.36 19.46
C ALA A 143 4.65 -4.02 19.48
N ALA A 144 5.20 -3.64 20.64
CA ALA A 144 5.93 -2.41 20.81
C ALA A 144 7.12 -2.30 19.84
N ALA A 145 7.45 -1.07 19.46
CA ALA A 145 8.67 -0.77 18.72
C ALA A 145 9.90 -1.23 19.52
N LYS A 146 10.81 -1.96 18.89
CA LYS A 146 12.15 -2.21 19.44
C LYS A 146 13.11 -1.15 18.89
N GLY A 147 13.47 -0.18 19.73
CA GLY A 147 14.34 0.95 19.36
C GLY A 147 13.71 1.84 18.27
N LYS A 148 14.50 2.20 17.25
CA LYS A 148 14.05 3.07 16.13
C LYS A 148 13.17 2.36 15.08
N LYS A 149 12.88 1.05 15.25
CA LYS A 149 12.07 0.29 14.28
C LYS A 149 10.57 0.55 14.49
N PRO A 150 9.76 0.57 13.42
CA PRO A 150 8.32 0.70 13.56
C PRO A 150 7.71 -0.48 14.34
N PRO A 151 6.60 -0.28 15.07
CA PRO A 151 5.83 -1.35 15.68
C PRO A 151 5.41 -2.41 14.67
N LYS A 152 5.08 -3.62 15.16
CA LYS A 152 4.64 -4.74 14.32
C LYS A 152 3.29 -5.27 14.76
N VAL A 153 2.51 -5.82 13.84
CA VAL A 153 1.36 -6.64 14.22
C VAL A 153 1.87 -7.98 14.72
N LYS A 154 1.42 -8.41 15.91
CA LYS A 154 1.77 -9.71 16.49
C LYS A 154 1.03 -10.81 15.72
N ASP A 155 1.74 -11.91 15.42
CA ASP A 155 1.20 -13.09 14.73
C ASP A 155 0.46 -12.73 13.42
N PHE A 156 0.98 -11.73 12.69
CA PHE A 156 0.29 -11.12 11.54
C PHE A 156 0.01 -12.12 10.42
N GLU A 157 0.84 -13.16 10.32
CA GLU A 157 0.73 -14.25 9.36
C GLU A 157 -0.61 -14.98 9.48
N LYS A 158 -1.14 -15.14 10.70
CA LYS A 158 -2.45 -15.77 10.96
C LYS A 158 -3.63 -14.91 10.49
N ALA A 159 -3.38 -13.62 10.29
CA ALA A 159 -4.39 -12.65 9.87
C ALA A 159 -4.26 -12.28 8.39
N LEU A 160 -3.32 -12.83 7.63
CA LEU A 160 -3.24 -12.58 6.19
C LEU A 160 -4.51 -13.06 5.47
N MET A 161 -4.91 -12.32 4.43
CA MET A 161 -5.99 -12.70 3.53
C MET A 161 -5.54 -13.64 2.42
#